data_AF-A0A7S2L795-F1
#
_entry.id   AF-A0A7S2L795-F1
#
_cell.length_a   1.000
_cell.length_b   1.000
_cell.length_c   1.000
_cell.angle_alpha   90.00
_cell.angle_beta   90.00
_cell.angle_gamma   90.00
#
_symmetry.space_group_name_H-M   'P 1'
#
loop_
_entity.id
_entity.type
_entity.pdbx_description
1 polymer ?
#
loop_
_entity_poly.entity_id
_entity_poly.type
_entity_poly.pdbx_seq_one_letter_code
_entity_poly.pdbx_strand_id
1 'polypeptide(L)'
;MTRSKGMKRRLLYLTDEWFWRNVLAERVLLFSGNGAMCSNAKHLSLLDGSAQSRLFDHVDYVGSPWRSFWGAGGDGSLSYRNRTAMLDAIRHHPNDKLETDGSYFIKTLRDLNQKLGRDVYRIATKEQTQMFAGLDNFDEESGPPMVISGTAPNLGHESRELLLAMCPEIKVIFPALHNPSCFGAKPDGEKCAATICALKDKKDRPSGC
;
A
#
# COMPACT_ATOMS: atom_id res chain seq x y z
N MET A 1 -22.86 -31.03 14.63
CA MET A 1 -21.73 -30.08 14.82
C MET A 1 -20.65 -30.38 13.79
N THR A 2 -20.73 -29.80 12.61
CA THR A 2 -19.72 -29.91 11.56
C THR A 2 -18.59 -28.92 11.84
N ARG A 3 -17.45 -29.41 12.31
CA ARG A 3 -16.19 -28.65 12.34
C ARG A 3 -15.85 -28.25 10.92
N SER A 4 -15.99 -26.97 10.59
CA SER A 4 -15.47 -26.37 9.37
C SER A 4 -13.94 -26.52 9.34
N LYS A 5 -13.47 -27.60 8.72
CA LYS A 5 -12.12 -27.72 8.15
C LYS A 5 -12.15 -26.92 6.84
N GLY A 6 -11.47 -25.76 6.77
CA GLY A 6 -11.46 -25.05 5.49
C GLY A 6 -10.67 -23.76 5.33
N MET A 7 -10.30 -23.03 6.38
CA MET A 7 -9.34 -21.93 6.20
C MET A 7 -7.92 -22.52 6.25
N LYS A 8 -7.36 -22.82 5.06
CA LYS A 8 -5.90 -22.98 4.92
C LYS A 8 -5.25 -21.81 5.64
N ARG A 9 -4.51 -22.11 6.71
CA ARG A 9 -3.69 -21.13 7.45
C ARG A 9 -2.95 -20.30 6.41
N ARG A 10 -3.29 -19.01 6.26
CA ARG A 10 -2.44 -18.08 5.53
C ARG A 10 -1.11 -18.15 6.28
N LEU A 11 -0.09 -18.76 5.66
CA LEU A 11 1.27 -18.59 6.14
C LEU A 11 1.52 -17.10 6.06
N LEU A 12 1.47 -16.42 7.21
CA LEU A 12 1.91 -15.05 7.33
C LEU A 12 3.43 -15.10 7.29
N TYR A 13 4.00 -15.31 6.10
CA TYR A 13 5.45 -15.34 5.86
C TYR A 13 6.14 -14.13 6.47
N LEU A 14 5.45 -12.98 6.47
CA LEU A 14 5.93 -11.72 7.03
C LEU A 14 5.97 -11.70 8.56
N THR A 15 5.40 -12.67 9.27
CA THR A 15 5.56 -12.79 10.74
C THR A 15 6.45 -13.96 11.14
N ASP A 16 7.15 -14.55 10.18
CA ASP A 16 8.15 -15.60 10.42
C ASP A 16 9.52 -14.96 10.65
N GLU A 17 10.21 -15.35 11.72
CA GLU A 17 11.55 -14.85 12.02
C GLU A 17 12.55 -15.21 10.92
N TRP A 18 12.39 -16.38 10.29
CA TRP A 18 13.26 -16.81 9.21
C TRP A 18 13.27 -15.81 8.06
N PHE A 19 12.10 -15.27 7.68
CA PHE A 19 12.01 -14.28 6.61
C PHE A 19 12.88 -13.06 6.93
N TRP A 20 12.66 -12.43 8.09
CA TRP A 20 13.37 -11.20 8.47
C TRP A 20 14.86 -11.41 8.75
N ARG A 21 15.29 -12.59 9.20
CA ARG A 21 16.71 -12.93 9.34
C ARG A 21 17.44 -13.02 8.00
N ASN A 22 16.73 -13.40 6.94
CA ASN A 22 17.31 -13.57 5.61
C ASN A 22 17.15 -12.33 4.71
N VAL A 23 16.38 -11.33 5.15
CA VAL A 23 16.34 -10.03 4.47
C VAL A 23 17.64 -9.26 4.78
N LEU A 24 18.38 -8.92 3.72
CA LEU A 24 19.65 -8.19 3.82
C LEU A 24 19.47 -6.71 4.13
N ALA A 25 18.33 -6.14 3.71
CA ALA A 25 18.04 -4.73 3.90
C ALA A 25 17.46 -4.46 5.30
N GLU A 26 17.95 -3.40 5.95
CA GLU A 26 17.39 -2.96 7.23
C GLU A 26 16.02 -2.28 7.07
N ARG A 27 15.79 -1.69 5.89
CA ARG A 27 14.58 -0.96 5.55
C ARG A 27 13.93 -1.63 4.36
N VAL A 28 12.74 -2.17 4.57
CA VAL A 28 12.08 -3.06 3.63
C VAL A 28 10.76 -2.44 3.20
N LEU A 29 10.64 -2.20 1.91
CA LEU A 29 9.39 -1.78 1.31
C LEU A 29 8.71 -2.99 0.66
N LEU A 30 7.48 -3.25 1.07
CA LEU A 30 6.66 -4.36 0.63
C LEU A 30 5.53 -3.86 -0.25
N PHE A 31 5.38 -4.49 -1.42
CA PHE A 31 4.32 -4.24 -2.37
C PHE A 31 3.48 -5.49 -2.58
N SER A 32 2.16 -5.38 -2.46
CA SER A 32 1.22 -6.34 -3.02
C SER A 32 1.21 -6.20 -4.54
N GLY A 33 0.81 -7.25 -5.27
CA GLY A 33 0.89 -7.30 -6.75
C GLY A 33 0.05 -6.25 -7.50
N ASN A 34 -0.69 -5.40 -6.79
CA ASN A 34 -1.49 -4.30 -7.31
C ASN A 34 -1.01 -2.94 -6.77
N GLY A 35 0.21 -2.84 -6.25
CA GLY A 35 0.80 -1.60 -5.75
C GLY A 35 1.74 -0.94 -6.77
N ALA A 36 1.76 0.39 -6.80
CA ALA A 36 2.69 1.20 -7.57
C ALA A 36 3.31 2.26 -6.68
N MET A 37 4.51 2.70 -7.03
CA MET A 37 5.23 3.76 -6.33
C MET A 37 5.31 4.98 -7.22
N CYS A 38 4.86 6.13 -6.70
CA CYS A 38 5.00 7.42 -7.34
C CYS A 38 6.37 8.00 -6.97
N SER A 39 7.36 7.82 -7.83
CA SER A 39 8.74 8.24 -7.54
C SER A 39 8.88 9.76 -7.38
N ASN A 40 8.00 10.53 -8.06
CA ASN A 40 7.95 11.99 -8.05
C ASN A 40 6.79 12.54 -7.19
N ALA A 41 6.44 11.87 -6.09
CA ALA A 41 5.39 12.35 -5.20
C ALA A 41 5.75 13.71 -4.58
N LYS A 42 4.83 14.69 -4.64
CA LYS A 42 5.08 16.09 -4.28
C LYS A 42 5.63 16.31 -2.86
N HIS A 43 5.23 15.45 -1.92
CA HIS A 43 5.62 15.58 -0.50
C HIS A 43 6.63 14.54 -0.02
N LEU A 44 6.79 13.45 -0.78
CA LEU A 44 7.63 12.29 -0.47
C LEU A 44 8.27 11.77 -1.76
N SER A 45 9.02 12.64 -2.43
CA SER A 45 9.74 12.27 -3.63
C SER A 45 10.98 11.46 -3.26
N LEU A 46 11.23 10.40 -4.04
CA LEU A 46 12.50 9.67 -3.97
C LEU A 46 13.62 10.43 -4.69
N LEU A 47 13.26 11.26 -5.67
CA LEU A 47 14.22 11.97 -6.52
C LEU A 47 14.95 13.09 -5.77
N ASP A 48 14.28 13.75 -4.83
CA ASP A 48 14.85 14.83 -4.02
C ASP A 48 15.24 14.39 -2.60
N GLY A 49 15.02 13.12 -2.25
CA GLY A 49 15.30 12.57 -0.92
C GLY A 49 14.32 12.99 0.18
N SER A 50 13.23 13.69 -0.13
CA SER A 50 12.21 14.09 0.84
C SER A 50 11.49 12.88 1.45
N ALA A 51 11.27 11.81 0.67
CA ALA A 51 10.73 10.56 1.21
C ALA A 51 11.63 9.95 2.30
N GLN A 52 12.94 9.97 2.04
CA GLN A 52 13.93 9.41 2.95
C GLN A 52 13.96 10.21 4.27
N SER A 53 14.14 11.52 4.15
CA SER A 53 14.28 12.42 5.31
C SER A 53 12.99 12.65 6.09
N ARG A 54 11.81 12.59 5.47
CA ARG A 54 10.53 12.91 6.15
C ARG A 54 9.78 11.69 6.66
N LEU A 55 10.03 10.51 6.08
CA LEU A 55 9.32 9.29 6.44
C LEU A 55 10.29 8.18 6.83
N PHE A 56 11.14 7.70 5.93
CA PHE A 56 11.90 6.47 6.15
C PHE A 56 12.95 6.56 7.27
N ASP A 57 13.52 7.74 7.52
CA ASP A 57 14.43 7.95 8.65
C ASP A 57 13.72 8.10 10.02
N HIS A 58 12.40 8.16 10.03
CA HIS A 58 11.63 8.55 11.21
C HIS A 58 10.54 7.55 11.62
N VAL A 59 10.28 6.54 10.81
CA VAL A 59 9.34 5.48 11.14
C VAL A 59 10.01 4.12 11.02
N ASP A 60 9.56 3.17 11.84
CA ASP A 60 9.89 1.76 11.77
C ASP A 60 8.78 0.94 11.13
N TYR A 61 7.56 1.49 11.08
CA TYR A 61 6.41 0.87 10.43
C TYR A 61 5.46 1.93 9.87
N VAL A 62 5.15 1.82 8.59
CA VAL A 62 4.05 2.52 7.91
C VAL A 62 3.46 1.61 6.84
N GLY A 63 2.16 1.69 6.61
CA GLY A 63 1.42 0.87 5.68
C GLY A 63 0.28 1.63 5.04
N SER A 64 -0.52 0.95 4.22
CA SER A 64 -1.67 1.58 3.57
C SER A 64 -2.72 2.04 4.60
N PRO A 65 -3.37 3.20 4.38
CA PRO A 65 -4.41 3.70 5.25
C PRO A 65 -5.51 2.70 5.55
N TRP A 66 -6.01 2.76 6.78
CA TRP A 66 -7.03 1.86 7.28
C TRP A 66 -7.81 2.52 8.42
N ARG A 67 -8.82 1.82 8.96
CA ARG A 67 -9.67 2.33 10.05
C ARG A 67 -9.20 1.88 11.45
N SER A 68 -8.37 0.85 11.54
CA SER A 68 -7.87 0.34 12.81
C SER A 68 -6.87 1.32 13.44
N PHE A 69 -6.71 1.26 14.76
CA PHE A 69 -5.74 2.08 15.51
C PHE A 69 -5.79 3.59 15.18
N TRP A 70 -6.99 4.12 14.94
CA TRP A 70 -7.21 5.53 14.56
C TRP A 70 -6.51 5.94 13.26
N GLY A 71 -6.23 4.99 12.37
CA GLY A 71 -5.55 5.22 11.11
C GLY A 71 -4.02 5.28 11.22
N ALA A 72 -3.44 5.10 12.40
CA ALA A 72 -2.00 5.04 12.58
C ALA A 72 -1.43 3.70 12.11
N GLY A 73 -0.21 3.72 11.58
CA GLY A 73 0.56 2.56 11.14
C GLY A 73 0.10 1.96 9.81
N GLY A 74 -1.18 1.71 9.57
CA GLY A 74 -1.71 1.15 8.31
C GLY A 74 -1.77 -0.38 8.24
N ASP A 75 -2.42 -0.92 7.20
CA ASP A 75 -2.86 -2.33 7.11
C ASP A 75 -1.82 -3.38 6.66
N GLY A 76 -0.60 -2.94 6.35
CA GLY A 76 0.52 -3.83 6.00
C GLY A 76 0.53 -4.34 4.56
N SER A 77 -0.53 -4.13 3.78
CA SER A 77 -0.65 -4.63 2.40
C SER A 77 0.38 -4.01 1.45
N LEU A 78 0.51 -2.68 1.49
CA LEU A 78 1.70 -1.95 1.08
C LEU A 78 2.30 -1.35 2.33
N SER A 79 3.58 -1.59 2.57
CA SER A 79 4.19 -1.12 3.81
C SER A 79 5.69 -0.97 3.74
N TYR A 80 6.19 0.00 4.49
CA TYR A 80 7.59 0.14 4.83
C TYR A 80 7.81 -0.37 6.26
N ARG A 81 8.86 -1.18 6.45
CA ARG A 81 9.15 -1.86 7.71
C ARG A 81 10.65 -1.86 7.99
N ASN A 82 11.01 -1.55 9.23
CA ASN A 82 12.36 -1.70 9.76
C ASN A 82 12.59 -3.14 10.22
N ARG A 83 13.60 -3.81 9.66
CA ARG A 83 13.91 -5.23 9.90
C ARG A 83 14.17 -5.53 11.37
N THR A 84 14.96 -4.71 12.06
CA THR A 84 15.23 -4.88 13.50
C THR A 84 13.95 -4.77 14.30
N ALA A 85 13.11 -3.76 14.03
CA ALA A 85 11.81 -3.63 14.69
C ALA A 85 10.91 -4.86 14.47
N MET A 86 10.87 -5.41 13.25
CA MET A 86 10.08 -6.60 12.96
C MET A 86 10.61 -7.84 13.69
N LEU A 87 11.94 -8.03 13.75
CA LEU A 87 12.56 -9.13 14.49
C LEU A 87 12.28 -9.03 16.00
N ASP A 88 12.38 -7.83 16.57
CA ASP A 88 12.11 -7.60 17.98
C ASP A 88 10.65 -7.86 18.31
N ALA A 89 9.72 -7.41 17.45
CA ALA A 89 8.31 -7.75 17.59
C ALA A 89 8.08 -9.27 17.55
N ILE A 90 8.68 -9.98 16.58
CA ILE A 90 8.52 -11.44 16.44
C ILE A 90 9.02 -12.20 17.67
N ARG A 91 10.16 -11.80 18.22
CA ARG A 91 10.76 -12.43 19.41
C ARG A 91 9.97 -12.12 20.68
N HIS A 92 9.42 -10.91 20.76
CA HIS A 92 8.67 -10.45 21.92
C HIS A 92 7.31 -11.14 22.05
N HIS A 93 6.60 -11.29 20.95
CA HIS A 93 5.30 -11.94 20.94
C HIS A 93 5.13 -12.80 19.67
N PRO A 94 5.44 -14.11 19.71
CA PRO A 94 5.26 -14.97 18.55
C PRO A 94 3.80 -14.95 18.05
N ASN A 95 3.61 -14.72 16.75
CA ASN A 95 2.27 -14.57 16.16
C ASN A 95 1.43 -15.85 16.30
N ASP A 96 0.23 -15.74 16.89
CA ASP A 96 -0.74 -16.83 17.07
C ASP A 96 -1.57 -17.14 15.80
N LYS A 97 -1.37 -16.35 14.73
CA LYS A 97 -2.02 -16.42 13.41
C LYS A 97 -3.51 -16.08 13.43
N LEU A 98 -4.00 -15.40 14.45
CA LEU A 98 -5.40 -14.97 14.54
C LEU A 98 -5.63 -13.56 13.97
N GLU A 99 -4.58 -12.75 13.88
CA GLU A 99 -4.67 -11.37 13.41
C GLU A 99 -3.93 -11.12 12.08
N THR A 100 -4.25 -9.98 11.44
CA THR A 100 -3.52 -9.51 10.26
C THR A 100 -2.09 -9.11 10.66
N ASP A 101 -1.14 -9.25 9.75
CA ASP A 101 0.26 -8.91 10.01
C ASP A 101 0.43 -7.44 10.39
N GLY A 102 -0.32 -6.51 9.77
CA GLY A 102 -0.28 -5.11 10.17
C GLY A 102 -0.81 -4.86 11.58
N SER A 103 -1.89 -5.54 12.00
CA SER A 103 -2.40 -5.43 13.37
C SER A 103 -1.42 -5.99 14.38
N TYR A 104 -0.82 -7.14 14.05
CA TYR A 104 0.21 -7.79 14.84
C TYR A 104 1.40 -6.87 15.10
N PHE A 105 2.05 -6.37 14.05
CA PHE A 105 3.25 -5.54 14.22
C PHE A 105 2.96 -4.25 14.98
N ILE A 106 1.84 -3.58 14.70
CA ILE A 106 1.49 -2.33 15.39
C ILE A 106 1.23 -2.58 16.88
N LYS A 107 0.50 -3.64 17.24
CA LYS A 107 0.27 -3.99 18.66
C LYS A 107 1.55 -4.33 19.37
N THR A 108 2.35 -5.22 18.77
CA THR A 108 3.55 -5.74 19.42
C THR A 108 4.62 -4.66 19.59
N LEU A 109 4.79 -3.77 18.61
CA LEU A 109 5.71 -2.62 18.75
C LEU A 109 5.23 -1.62 19.81
N ARG A 110 3.92 -1.38 19.93
CA ARG A 110 3.37 -0.55 21.01
C ARG A 110 3.58 -1.18 22.38
N ASP A 111 3.33 -2.49 22.52
CA ASP A 111 3.58 -3.22 23.76
C ASP A 111 5.07 -3.19 24.15
N LEU A 112 5.98 -3.30 23.17
CA LEU A 112 7.41 -3.12 23.40
C LEU A 112 7.76 -1.72 23.93
N ASN A 113 7.27 -0.64 23.30
CA ASN A 113 7.50 0.71 23.80
C ASN A 113 6.98 0.90 25.23
N GLN A 114 5.78 0.36 25.52
CA GLN A 114 5.20 0.40 26.86
C GLN A 114 6.06 -0.33 27.89
N LYS A 115 6.53 -1.55 27.58
CA LYS A 115 7.37 -2.35 28.49
C LYS A 115 8.75 -1.74 28.70
N LEU A 116 9.31 -1.10 27.68
CA LEU A 116 10.60 -0.40 27.77
C LEU A 116 10.47 0.99 28.42
N GLY A 117 9.26 1.49 28.64
CA GLY A 117 9.00 2.80 29.23
C GLY A 117 9.48 3.97 28.36
N ARG A 118 9.67 3.76 27.05
CA ARG A 118 10.13 4.78 26.09
C ARG A 118 9.74 4.41 24.67
N ASP A 119 9.61 5.42 23.81
CA ASP A 119 9.28 5.25 22.39
C ASP A 119 10.52 4.84 21.58
N VAL A 120 10.91 3.57 21.69
CA VAL A 120 12.01 2.99 20.91
C VAL A 120 11.61 2.85 19.45
N TYR A 121 10.43 2.30 19.19
CA TYR A 121 9.93 2.06 17.84
C TYR A 121 8.91 3.11 17.44
N ARG A 122 9.08 3.69 16.25
CA ARG A 122 8.20 4.74 15.74
C ARG A 122 7.21 4.18 14.74
N ILE A 123 5.94 4.16 15.11
CA ILE A 123 4.84 3.79 14.21
C ILE A 123 4.31 5.08 13.59
N ALA A 124 4.11 5.08 12.27
CA ALA A 124 3.60 6.25 11.57
C ALA A 124 2.28 6.77 12.14
N THR A 125 2.16 8.09 12.23
CA THR A 125 0.89 8.75 12.57
C THR A 125 -0.13 8.55 11.44
N LYS A 126 -1.38 8.94 11.69
CA LYS A 126 -2.43 8.91 10.66
C LYS A 126 -2.03 9.77 9.46
N GLU A 127 -1.47 10.95 9.68
CA GLU A 127 -1.05 11.89 8.65
C GLU A 127 0.09 11.30 7.82
N GLN A 128 1.09 10.69 8.46
CA GLN A 128 2.18 9.99 7.76
C GLN A 128 1.67 8.79 6.96
N THR A 129 0.71 8.06 7.51
CA THR A 129 0.06 6.93 6.80
C THR A 129 -0.70 7.42 5.56
N GLN A 130 -1.37 8.58 5.65
CA GLN A 130 -2.04 9.22 4.51
C GLN A 130 -1.04 9.77 3.48
N MET A 131 0.08 10.37 3.89
CA MET A 131 1.12 10.78 2.93
C MET A 131 1.75 9.57 2.22
N PHE A 132 1.89 8.45 2.93
CA PHE A 132 2.47 7.23 2.37
C PHE A 132 1.58 6.60 1.30
N ALA A 133 0.27 6.42 1.56
CA ALA A 133 -0.62 5.73 0.62
C ALA A 133 -2.09 6.18 0.61
N GLY A 134 -2.38 7.40 1.07
CA GLY A 134 -3.71 7.99 1.12
C GLY A 134 -4.21 8.54 -0.20
N LEU A 135 -5.45 8.17 -0.55
CA LEU A 135 -6.14 8.64 -1.75
C LEU A 135 -7.54 9.21 -1.47
N ASP A 136 -8.01 9.22 -0.22
CA ASP A 136 -9.41 9.58 0.07
C ASP A 136 -9.72 11.08 -0.18
N ASN A 137 -8.72 11.96 -0.11
CA ASN A 137 -8.85 13.41 -0.34
C ASN A 137 -7.81 13.94 -1.34
N PHE A 138 -7.53 13.18 -2.40
CA PHE A 138 -6.50 13.57 -3.37
C PHE A 138 -6.95 14.77 -4.23
N ASP A 139 -6.08 15.78 -4.30
CA ASP A 139 -6.18 16.95 -5.18
C ASP A 139 -4.80 17.32 -5.77
N GLU A 140 -4.77 18.29 -6.68
CA GLU A 140 -3.53 18.74 -7.34
C GLU A 140 -2.55 19.41 -6.36
N GLU A 141 -3.07 20.06 -5.32
CA GLU A 141 -2.26 20.78 -4.36
C GLU A 141 -1.50 19.84 -3.43
N SER A 142 -2.14 18.76 -2.99
CA SER A 142 -1.55 17.69 -2.19
C SER A 142 -0.65 16.75 -3.01
N GLY A 143 -0.93 16.61 -4.31
CA GLY A 143 -0.18 15.70 -5.18
C GLY A 143 -0.38 14.23 -4.80
N PRO A 144 0.27 13.29 -5.52
CA PRO A 144 0.04 11.88 -5.31
C PRO A 144 0.73 11.39 -4.04
N PRO A 145 0.16 10.39 -3.33
CA PRO A 145 0.88 9.73 -2.26
C PRO A 145 2.09 8.99 -2.82
N MET A 146 3.03 8.66 -1.94
CA MET A 146 4.25 7.94 -2.34
C MET A 146 3.96 6.57 -2.95
N VAL A 147 2.97 5.88 -2.42
CA VAL A 147 2.59 4.52 -2.80
C VAL A 147 1.11 4.48 -3.05
N ILE A 148 0.69 3.81 -4.12
CA ILE A 148 -0.72 3.67 -4.50
C ILE A 148 -1.07 2.20 -4.52
N SER A 149 -2.17 1.84 -3.86
CA SER A 149 -2.75 0.49 -3.90
C SER A 149 -3.97 0.44 -4.82
N GLY A 150 -3.95 -0.51 -5.76
CA GLY A 150 -5.06 -0.82 -6.63
C GLY A 150 -5.40 0.32 -7.60
N THR A 151 -6.69 0.40 -7.94
CA THR A 151 -7.19 1.25 -9.03
C THR A 151 -7.81 2.57 -8.54
N ALA A 152 -7.59 2.94 -7.28
CA ALA A 152 -8.19 4.14 -6.65
C ALA A 152 -9.72 4.27 -6.90
N PRO A 153 -10.54 3.25 -6.56
CA PRO A 153 -11.94 3.18 -6.98
C PRO A 153 -12.82 4.30 -6.40
N ASN A 154 -12.40 4.91 -5.29
CA ASN A 154 -13.13 5.99 -4.63
C ASN A 154 -12.95 7.36 -5.31
N LEU A 155 -11.93 7.52 -6.15
CA LEU A 155 -11.68 8.79 -6.85
C LEU A 155 -12.67 9.03 -7.99
N GLY A 156 -13.01 10.29 -8.25
CA GLY A 156 -13.75 10.68 -9.46
C GLY A 156 -12.91 10.54 -10.73
N HIS A 157 -13.54 10.64 -11.90
CA HIS A 157 -12.84 10.55 -13.19
C HIS A 157 -11.70 11.57 -13.31
N GLU A 158 -12.00 12.85 -13.05
CA GLU A 158 -11.03 13.96 -13.13
C GLU A 158 -9.85 13.77 -12.15
N SER A 159 -10.14 13.42 -10.89
CA SER A 159 -9.10 13.12 -9.90
C SER A 159 -8.23 11.93 -10.32
N ARG A 160 -8.77 10.92 -11.00
CA ARG A 160 -7.96 9.80 -11.52
C ARG A 160 -7.10 10.19 -12.71
N GLU A 161 -7.62 10.96 -13.64
CA GLU A 161 -6.82 11.50 -14.76
C GLU A 161 -5.64 12.31 -14.23
N LEU A 162 -5.89 13.17 -13.24
CA LEU A 162 -4.86 13.93 -12.55
C LEU A 162 -3.85 13.03 -11.82
N LEU A 163 -4.31 11.98 -11.13
CA LEU A 163 -3.44 10.98 -10.50
C LEU A 163 -2.56 10.26 -11.53
N LEU A 164 -3.12 9.86 -12.68
CA LEU A 164 -2.41 9.19 -13.77
C LEU A 164 -1.39 10.12 -14.47
N ALA A 165 -1.65 11.43 -14.48
CA ALA A 165 -0.73 12.44 -14.98
C ALA A 165 0.45 12.65 -14.03
N MET A 166 0.20 12.70 -12.71
CA MET A 166 1.24 12.93 -11.71
C MET A 166 2.02 11.67 -11.30
N CYS A 167 1.39 10.50 -11.34
CA CYS A 167 1.98 9.19 -11.05
C CYS A 167 1.81 8.25 -12.26
N PRO A 168 2.61 8.42 -13.33
CA PRO A 168 2.50 7.58 -14.52
C PRO A 168 2.80 6.09 -14.21
N GLU A 169 3.52 5.77 -13.14
CA GLU A 169 3.86 4.41 -12.72
C GLU A 169 2.62 3.56 -12.43
N ILE A 170 1.52 4.19 -11.98
CA ILE A 170 0.26 3.47 -11.72
C ILE A 170 -0.29 2.81 -12.99
N LYS A 171 0.06 3.31 -14.19
CA LYS A 171 -0.38 2.75 -15.49
C LYS A 171 0.04 1.28 -15.67
N VAL A 172 1.07 0.81 -14.95
CA VAL A 172 1.51 -0.60 -14.94
C VAL A 172 0.48 -1.53 -14.29
N ILE A 173 -0.29 -1.04 -13.30
CA ILE A 173 -1.41 -1.78 -12.68
C ILE A 173 -2.63 -1.81 -13.61
N PHE A 174 -2.66 -0.97 -14.64
CA PHE A 174 -3.73 -0.88 -15.64
C PHE A 174 -3.34 -1.49 -17.00
N PRO A 175 -2.85 -2.75 -17.11
CA PRO A 175 -2.32 -3.25 -18.38
C PRO A 175 -3.40 -3.53 -19.45
N ALA A 176 -4.68 -3.20 -19.24
CA ALA A 176 -5.75 -3.43 -20.22
C ALA A 176 -6.85 -2.36 -20.28
N LEU A 177 -6.86 -1.37 -19.37
CA LEU A 177 -8.03 -0.51 -19.15
C LEU A 177 -7.55 0.90 -18.73
N HIS A 178 -6.91 1.58 -19.68
CA HIS A 178 -6.43 2.96 -19.52
C HIS A 178 -7.56 3.99 -19.47
N ASN A 179 -8.80 3.58 -19.75
CA ASN A 179 -9.94 4.49 -19.67
C ASN A 179 -10.56 4.41 -18.26
N PRO A 180 -10.71 5.53 -17.53
CA PRO A 180 -11.34 5.53 -16.22
C PRO A 180 -12.83 5.15 -16.26
N SER A 181 -13.48 5.12 -17.43
CA SER A 181 -14.81 4.52 -17.62
C SER A 181 -14.83 3.01 -17.34
N CYS A 182 -13.68 2.34 -17.42
CA CYS A 182 -13.58 0.90 -17.19
C CYS A 182 -13.56 0.48 -15.73
N PHE A 183 -13.29 1.41 -14.81
CA PHE A 183 -13.11 1.09 -13.40
C PHE A 183 -13.58 2.23 -12.49
N GLY A 184 -14.10 1.92 -11.30
CA GLY A 184 -14.42 2.93 -10.28
C GLY A 184 -15.83 2.87 -9.70
N ALA A 185 -16.20 3.90 -8.93
CA ALA A 185 -17.53 4.03 -8.30
C ALA A 185 -18.72 4.10 -9.28
N LYS A 186 -18.48 4.49 -10.55
CA LYS A 186 -19.49 4.50 -11.64
C LYS A 186 -18.84 4.10 -12.97
N PRO A 187 -18.61 2.80 -13.24
CA PRO A 187 -18.08 2.36 -14.53
C PRO A 187 -19.14 2.56 -15.62
N ASP A 188 -18.70 2.96 -16.81
CA ASP A 188 -19.51 3.09 -18.02
C ASP A 188 -19.06 1.98 -18.98
N GLY A 189 -19.86 0.92 -19.05
CA GLY A 189 -19.52 -0.29 -19.79
C GLY A 189 -19.35 -0.06 -21.30
N GLU A 190 -20.15 0.84 -21.88
CA GLU A 190 -20.09 1.16 -23.32
C GLU A 190 -18.83 1.94 -23.65
N LYS A 191 -18.54 3.01 -22.89
CA LYS A 191 -17.29 3.78 -23.05
C LYS A 191 -16.07 2.94 -22.76
N CYS A 192 -16.15 2.06 -21.77
CA CYS A 192 -15.07 1.13 -21.48
C CYS A 192 -14.80 0.18 -22.65
N ALA A 193 -15.83 -0.51 -23.14
CA ALA A 193 -15.71 -1.44 -24.26
C ALA A 193 -15.13 -0.76 -25.51
N ALA A 194 -15.53 0.49 -25.78
CA ALA A 194 -14.99 1.30 -26.88
C ALA A 194 -13.48 1.59 -26.75
N THR A 195 -12.88 1.44 -25.58
CA THR A 195 -11.45 1.71 -25.37
C THR A 195 -10.56 0.47 -25.30
N ILE A 196 -11.16 -0.71 -25.21
CA ILE A 196 -10.41 -1.98 -25.17
C ILE A 196 -10.21 -2.48 -26.60
N CYS A 197 -8.98 -2.43 -27.13
CA CYS A 197 -8.65 -2.92 -28.48
C CYS A 197 -9.20 -4.34 -28.76
N ALA A 198 -9.14 -5.23 -27.77
CA ALA A 198 -9.62 -6.61 -27.90
C ALA A 198 -11.14 -6.72 -28.08
N LEU A 199 -11.92 -5.73 -27.63
CA LEU A 199 -13.39 -5.71 -27.74
C LEU A 199 -13.89 -4.90 -28.94
N LYS A 200 -13.01 -4.15 -29.63
CA LYS A 200 -13.37 -3.46 -30.87
C LYS A 200 -13.61 -4.45 -32.00
N ASP A 201 -14.54 -4.10 -32.90
CA ASP A 201 -14.74 -4.81 -34.15
C ASP A 201 -13.45 -4.80 -34.99
N LYS A 202 -13.20 -5.89 -35.71
CA LYS A 202 -11.98 -6.05 -36.53
C LYS A 202 -11.76 -4.91 -37.54
N LYS A 203 -12.84 -4.23 -37.96
CA LYS A 203 -12.80 -3.11 -38.90
C LYS A 203 -12.30 -1.81 -38.27
N ASP A 204 -12.40 -1.70 -36.95
CA ASP A 204 -12.09 -0.49 -36.17
C ASP A 204 -10.78 -0.62 -35.36
N ARG A 205 -9.98 -1.66 -35.65
CA ARG A 205 -8.66 -1.86 -35.05
C ARG A 205 -7.59 -1.24 -35.95
N PRO A 206 -7.04 -0.05 -35.63
CA PRO A 206 -5.86 0.47 -36.31
C PRO A 206 -4.68 -0.47 -36.05
N SER A 207 -3.75 -0.61 -37.00
CA SER A 207 -2.59 -1.51 -36.88
C SER A 207 -1.81 -1.25 -35.60
N GLY A 208 -1.92 -2.16 -34.62
CA GLY A 208 -1.34 -2.01 -33.27
C GLY A 208 -2.37 -2.15 -32.15
N CYS A 209 -3.66 -2.02 -32.48
CA CYS A 209 -4.72 -2.92 -32.00
C CYS A 209 -4.84 -4.11 -32.98
#